data_AF-A0A9D8VN60-F1
#
_entry.id   AF-A0A9D8VN60-F1
#
_cell.length_a   1.000
_cell.length_b   1.000
_cell.length_c   1.000
_cell.angle_alpha   90.00
_cell.angle_beta   90.00
_cell.angle_gamma   90.00
#
_symmetry.space_group_name_H-M   'P 1'
#
loop_
_entity.id
_entity.type
_entity.pdbx_description
1 polymer ?
#
loop_
_entity_poly.entity_id
_entity_poly.type
_entity_poly.pdbx_seq_one_letter_code
_entity_poly.pdbx_strand_id
1 'polypeptide(L)' 'MKSFLTWITAVAIGGCIGYGASFLMEIGLALPIGIGVLIGSSVGITINIHRDEDLDIPPEEKPAANSDSETKETV' A
#
# COMPACT_ATOMS: atom_id res chain seq x y z
N MET A 1 8.22 7.23 13.81
CA MET A 1 7.53 6.15 14.58
C MET A 1 6.40 5.47 13.79
N LYS A 2 5.57 6.21 13.04
CA LYS A 2 4.43 5.66 12.28
C LYS A 2 4.85 4.58 11.26
N SER A 3 5.95 4.81 10.55
CA SER A 3 6.61 3.89 9.60
C SER A 3 6.97 2.53 10.19
N PHE A 4 7.57 2.55 11.39
CA PHE A 4 7.96 1.33 12.10
C PHE A 4 6.73 0.51 12.54
N LEU A 5 5.65 1.20 12.96
CA LEU A 5 4.41 0.54 13.36
C LEU A 5 3.70 -0.10 12.14
N THR A 6 3.72 0.56 10.98
CA THR A 6 3.19 0.00 9.74
C THR A 6 3.97 -1.24 9.32
N TRP A 7 5.31 -1.20 9.39
CA TRP A 7 6.15 -2.34 9.07
C TRP A 7 5.90 -3.54 9.99
N ILE A 8 5.87 -3.33 11.31
CA ILE A 8 5.68 -4.44 12.26
C ILE A 8 4.28 -5.07 12.16
N THR A 9 3.27 -4.26 11.80
CA THR A 9 1.92 -4.76 11.52
C THR A 9 1.91 -5.67 10.29
N ALA A 10 2.59 -5.28 9.22
CA ALA A 10 2.70 -6.10 8.00
C ALA A 10 3.42 -7.43 8.28
N VAL A 11 4.49 -7.40 9.09
CA VAL A 11 5.19 -8.61 9.55
C VAL A 11 4.29 -9.53 10.37
N ALA A 12 3.52 -8.97 11.31
CA ALA A 12 2.60 -9.75 12.13
C ALA A 12 1.52 -10.43 11.29
N ILE A 13 0.93 -9.72 10.32
CA ILE A 13 -0.05 -10.28 9.38
C ILE A 13 0.57 -11.41 8.56
N GLY A 14 1.77 -11.19 8.02
CA GLY A 14 2.50 -12.21 7.26
C GLY A 14 2.76 -13.47 8.09
N GLY A 15 3.19 -13.33 9.35
CA GLY A 15 3.38 -14.44 10.28
C GLY A 15 2.07 -15.20 10.59
N CYS A 16 0.96 -14.48 10.80
CA CYS A 16 -0.36 -15.10 11.02
C CYS A 16 -0.84 -15.90 9.79
N ILE A 17 -0.63 -15.38 8.58
CA ILE A 17 -0.95 -16.09 7.34
C ILE A 17 -0.07 -17.34 7.21
N GLY A 18 1.22 -17.22 7.50
CA GLY A 18 2.14 -18.36 7.52
C GLY A 18 1.71 -19.44 8.52
N TYR A 19 1.34 -19.05 9.74
CA TYR A 19 0.80 -19.97 10.75
C TYR A 19 -0.47 -20.67 10.25
N GLY A 20 -1.42 -19.92 9.70
CA GLY A 20 -2.67 -20.47 9.15
C GLY A 20 -2.40 -21.45 8.00
N ALA A 21 -1.50 -21.11 7.08
CA ALA A 21 -1.10 -22.00 6.00
C ALA A 21 -0.45 -23.29 6.52
N SER A 22 0.39 -23.19 7.55
CA SER A 22 0.99 -24.35 8.21
C SER A 22 -0.07 -25.28 8.82
N PHE A 23 -1.09 -24.70 9.45
CA PHE A 23 -2.20 -25.44 10.03
C PHE A 23 -3.05 -26.14 8.97
N LEU A 24 -3.30 -25.49 7.82
CA LEU A 24 -4.07 -26.07 6.72
C LEU A 24 -3.32 -27.18 5.96
N MET A 25 -2.01 -27.04 5.80
CA MET A 25 -1.19 -27.94 4.98
C MET A 25 -0.52 -29.06 5.80
N GLU A 26 -0.70 -29.09 7.12
CA GLU A 26 -0.04 -30.02 8.06
C GLU A 26 1.50 -30.08 7.90
N ILE A 27 2.10 -29.00 7.40
CA ILE A 27 3.54 -28.83 7.27
C ILE A 27 4.12 -28.21 8.54
N GLY A 28 5.42 -28.39 8.77
CA GLY A 28 6.10 -27.84 9.95
C GLY A 28 6.05 -26.31 10.03
N LEU A 29 5.73 -25.79 11.23
CA LEU A 29 5.46 -24.37 11.52
C LEU A 29 6.55 -23.37 11.11
N ALA A 30 7.81 -23.78 11.16
CA ALA A 30 8.92 -22.84 10.98
C ALA A 30 9.01 -22.26 9.56
N LEU A 31 8.78 -23.09 8.54
CA LEU A 31 8.96 -22.69 7.14
C LEU A 31 7.86 -21.70 6.67
N PRO A 32 6.56 -21.97 6.86
CA PRO A 32 5.49 -21.08 6.40
C PRO A 32 5.47 -19.76 7.17
N ILE A 33 5.74 -19.79 8.48
CA ILE A 33 5.86 -18.56 9.28
C ILE A 33 7.06 -17.74 8.78
N GLY A 34 8.21 -18.36 8.54
CA GLY A 34 9.39 -17.68 8.00
C GLY A 34 9.11 -17.00 6.66
N ILE A 35 8.47 -17.73 5.73
CA ILE A 35 8.05 -17.18 4.43
C ILE A 35 7.06 -16.03 4.62
N GLY A 36 6.05 -16.20 5.49
CA GLY A 36 5.07 -15.18 5.80
C GLY A 36 5.67 -13.90 6.36
N VAL A 37 6.61 -14.03 7.30
CA VAL A 37 7.36 -12.90 7.88
C VAL A 37 8.21 -12.19 6.83
N LEU A 38 8.90 -12.93 5.96
CA LEU A 38 9.69 -12.34 4.87
C LEU A 38 8.83 -11.55 3.88
N ILE A 39 7.70 -12.13 3.45
CA ILE A 39 6.76 -11.46 2.55
C ILE A 39 6.16 -10.22 3.24
N GLY A 40 5.68 -10.37 4.48
CA GLY A 40 5.10 -9.27 5.26
C GLY A 40 6.09 -8.13 5.50
N SER A 41 7.36 -8.45 5.75
CA SER A 41 8.43 -7.45 5.88
C SER A 41 8.66 -6.69 4.58
N SER A 42 8.80 -7.39 3.45
CA SER A 42 9.00 -6.77 2.13
C SER A 42 7.85 -5.83 1.77
N VAL A 43 6.60 -6.27 1.97
CA VAL A 43 5.41 -5.43 1.74
C VAL A 43 5.39 -4.22 2.67
N GLY A 44 5.71 -4.42 3.95
CA GLY A 44 5.77 -3.32 4.94
C GLY A 44 6.79 -2.25 4.57
N ILE A 45 7.96 -2.65 4.04
CA ILE A 45 8.98 -1.73 3.54
C ILE A 45 8.47 -0.99 2.30
N THR A 46 7.89 -1.71 1.32
CA THR A 46 7.35 -1.12 0.09
C THR A 46 6.28 -0.07 0.38
N ILE A 47 5.33 -0.37 1.27
CA ILE A 47 4.28 0.58 1.70
C ILE A 47 4.91 1.79 2.37
N ASN A 48 5.96 1.58 3.18
CA ASN A 48 6.60 2.69 3.86
C ASN A 48 7.30 3.65 2.90
N ILE A 49 7.97 3.13 1.86
CA ILE A 49 8.65 3.94 0.84
C ILE A 49 7.64 4.74 0.01
N HIS A 50 6.60 4.09 -0.52
CA HIS A 50 5.61 4.78 -1.38
C HIS A 50 4.80 5.84 -0.64
N ARG A 51 4.57 5.64 0.67
CA ARG A 51 3.87 6.63 1.49
C ARG A 51 4.67 7.93 1.65
N ASP A 52 6.00 7.86 1.56
CA ASP A 52 6.84 9.05 1.59
C ASP A 52 6.83 9.77 0.22
N GLU A 53 6.62 9.05 -0.89
CA GLU A 53 6.54 9.62 -2.25
C GLU A 53 5.20 10.34 -2.52
N ASP A 54 4.08 9.92 -1.92
CA ASP A 54 2.78 10.58 -2.07
C ASP A 54 2.72 11.99 -1.44
N LEU A 55 3.75 12.41 -0.68
CA LEU A 55 3.82 13.75 -0.07
C LEU A 55 4.59 14.78 -0.93
N ASP A 56 5.23 14.35 -2.02
CA ASP A 56 5.98 15.23 -2.93
C ASP A 56 5.24 15.54 -4.24
N ILE A 57 3.95 15.23 -4.33
CA ILE A 57 3.10 15.66 -5.46
C ILE A 57 2.69 17.11 -5.19
N PRO A 58 3.27 18.13 -5.87
CA PRO A 58 2.73 19.48 -5.81
C PRO A 58 1.26 19.42 -6.22
N PRO A 59 0.34 20.14 -5.56
CA PRO A 59 -1.07 20.10 -5.89
C PRO A 59 -1.20 20.37 -7.39
N GLU A 60 -1.70 19.39 -8.14
CA GLU A 60 -2.12 19.59 -9.52
C GLU A 60 -2.98 20.86 -9.54
N GLU A 61 -2.48 21.91 -10.19
CA GLU A 61 -3.33 22.98 -10.67
C GLU A 61 -4.40 22.30 -11.51
N LYS A 62 -5.61 22.19 -10.95
CA LYS A 62 -6.82 21.87 -11.71
C LYS A 62 -6.76 22.78 -12.95
N PRO A 63 -6.75 22.23 -14.17
CA PRO A 63 -6.86 23.09 -15.34
C PRO A 63 -8.17 23.84 -15.18
N ALA A 64 -8.05 25.16 -15.09
CA ALA A 64 -9.18 26.07 -15.03
C ALA A 64 -10.16 25.64 -16.11
N ALA A 65 -11.40 25.34 -15.69
CA ALA A 65 -12.50 25.11 -16.59
C ALA A 65 -12.62 26.33 -17.49
N ASN A 66 -12.06 26.25 -18.70
CA ASN A 66 -12.29 27.27 -19.71
C ASN A 66 -13.72 27.08 -20.18
N SER A 67 -14.64 27.82 -19.56
CA SER A 67 -15.98 28.02 -20.05
C SER A 67 -15.89 28.92 -21.28
N ASP A 68 -15.57 28.34 -22.43
CA ASP A 68 -15.80 28.99 -23.71
C ASP A 68 -17.32 29.01 -23.95
N SER A 69 -17.94 30.08 -23.45
CA SER A 69 -19.25 30.54 -23.88
C SER A 69 -19.15 30.98 -25.34
N GLU A 70 -19.64 30.16 -26.27
CA GLU A 70 -19.98 30.63 -27.61
C GLU A 70 -21.40 30.16 -27.97
N THR A 71 -22.39 30.68 -27.25
CA THR A 71 -23.75 30.77 -27.77
C THR A 71 -23.77 31.89 -28.80
N LYS A 72 -23.61 31.54 -30.08
CA LYS A 72 -23.97 32.41 -31.19
C LYS A 72 -25.49 32.63 -31.19
N GLU A 73 -25.91 33.78 -30.70
CA GLU A 73 -27.12 34.44 -31.16
C GLU A 73 -26.75 35.68 -31.99
N THR A 74 -27.71 36.10 -32.83
CA THR A 74 -27.78 37.33 -33.67
C THR A 74 -27.21 37.18 -35.09
N VAL A 75 -27.92 37.47 -36.20
CA VAL A 75 -29.26 38.00 -36.53
C VAL A 75 -29.73 37.34 -37.82
#